data_AF-A0A7S2ALU9-F1
#
_entry.id   AF-A0A7S2ALU9-F1
#
_cell.length_a   1.000
_cell.length_b   1.000
_cell.length_c   1.000
_cell.angle_alpha   90.00
_cell.angle_beta   90.00
_cell.angle_gamma   90.00
#
_symmetry.space_group_name_H-M   'P 1'
#
loop_
_entity.id
_entity.type
_entity.pdbx_description
1 polymer ?
#
loop_
_entity_poly.entity_id
_entity_poly.type
_entity_poly.pdbx_seq_one_letter_code
_entity_poly.pdbx_strand_id
1 'polypeptide(L)'
;DFSKLTERINAAAAKLASFKKDTESRKKTAQVQETGEKMSTADDLVKNFVEAVEPLTKEPKEGEESMADEAAFELVEKLGTMAKEAQSSLDRARSAIATVTTATKNSEAHKESVKKLTDQLNESSAALVKAKKTFSETESKHMAKKVIADCSQKIAEVEDELKKIKEKGSPLLEHGGDEFLVQSTVQVLASVLRDHAKEKELSEDALFGTVNGGADGKISQSAFITYLEELPAAISRDEVQFDGERRLAIFNCIDADKDGAVSLAEFKDIFRQHFICVKGISVTDNLEVSKSKTVGKVEVGEIMLALSNPQKDEATGMLRMECKS
;
A
#
# COMPACT_ATOMS: atom_id res chain seq x y z
N ASP A 1 3.02 -5.13 -93.82
CA ASP A 1 2.61 -4.70 -92.47
C ASP A 1 3.12 -5.54 -91.31
N PHE A 2 3.17 -6.86 -91.41
CA PHE A 2 3.63 -7.72 -90.31
C PHE A 2 5.08 -7.45 -89.83
N SER A 3 6.04 -7.28 -90.74
CA SER A 3 7.45 -7.02 -90.40
C SER A 3 7.65 -5.70 -89.62
N LYS A 4 6.94 -4.62 -90.00
CA LYS A 4 6.96 -3.34 -89.26
C LYS A 4 6.38 -3.48 -87.85
N LEU A 5 5.39 -4.36 -87.67
CA LEU A 5 4.81 -4.64 -86.35
C LEU A 5 5.83 -5.38 -85.46
N THR A 6 6.53 -6.37 -86.01
CA THR A 6 7.58 -7.13 -85.31
C THR A 6 8.74 -6.23 -84.85
N GLU A 7 9.21 -5.31 -85.69
CA GLU A 7 10.25 -4.34 -85.31
C GLU A 7 9.82 -3.44 -84.16
N ARG A 8 8.58 -2.94 -84.18
CA ARG A 8 8.02 -2.13 -83.09
C ARG A 8 7.93 -2.92 -81.78
N ILE A 9 7.52 -4.18 -81.83
CA ILE A 9 7.45 -5.06 -80.66
C ILE A 9 8.85 -5.28 -80.08
N ASN A 10 9.85 -5.59 -80.91
CA ASN A 10 11.23 -5.80 -80.46
C ASN A 10 11.85 -4.53 -79.86
N ALA A 11 11.61 -3.37 -80.48
CA ALA A 11 12.08 -2.10 -79.93
C ALA A 11 11.41 -1.75 -78.59
N ALA A 12 10.10 -2.02 -78.45
CA ALA A 12 9.40 -1.86 -77.19
C ALA A 12 9.92 -2.82 -76.11
N ALA A 13 10.18 -4.08 -76.46
CA ALA A 13 10.75 -5.07 -75.55
C ALA A 13 12.16 -4.68 -75.07
N ALA A 14 13.03 -4.20 -75.98
CA ALA A 14 14.36 -3.71 -75.63
C ALA A 14 14.33 -2.48 -74.71
N LYS A 15 13.45 -1.51 -75.00
CA LYS A 15 13.22 -0.35 -74.12
C LYS A 15 12.70 -0.78 -72.74
N LEU A 16 11.76 -1.72 -72.68
CA LEU A 16 11.23 -2.25 -71.43
C LEU A 16 12.32 -2.97 -70.63
N ALA A 17 13.18 -3.75 -71.27
CA ALA A 17 14.30 -4.43 -70.62
C ALA A 17 15.31 -3.42 -70.04
N SER A 18 15.67 -2.38 -70.79
CA SER A 18 16.53 -1.29 -70.30
C SER A 18 15.88 -0.59 -69.11
N PHE A 19 14.61 -0.22 -69.23
CA PHE A 19 13.89 0.48 -68.16
C PHE A 19 13.82 -0.36 -66.88
N LYS A 20 13.57 -1.67 -66.99
CA LYS A 20 13.61 -2.60 -65.86
C LYS A 20 14.98 -2.62 -65.19
N LYS A 21 16.06 -2.73 -65.98
CA LYS A 21 17.44 -2.73 -65.48
C LYS A 21 17.78 -1.41 -64.76
N ASP A 22 17.45 -0.27 -65.36
CA ASP A 22 17.72 1.05 -64.78
C ASP A 22 16.92 1.27 -63.50
N THR A 23 15.66 0.85 -63.49
CA THR A 23 14.79 0.91 -62.30
C THR A 23 15.34 0.05 -61.17
N GLU A 24 15.78 -1.18 -61.47
CA GLU A 24 16.38 -2.07 -60.48
C GLU A 24 17.69 -1.49 -59.92
N SER A 25 18.53 -0.89 -60.77
CA SER A 25 19.77 -0.24 -60.35
C SER A 25 19.50 0.97 -59.44
N ARG A 26 18.51 1.80 -59.76
CA ARG A 26 18.11 2.94 -58.91
C ARG A 26 17.55 2.47 -57.58
N LYS A 27 16.75 1.40 -57.58
CA LYS A 27 16.22 0.79 -56.34
C LYS A 27 17.36 0.33 -55.44
N LYS A 28 18.37 -0.36 -55.97
CA LYS A 28 19.55 -0.79 -55.20
C LYS A 28 20.33 0.40 -54.65
N THR A 29 20.53 1.44 -55.45
CA THR A 29 21.19 2.68 -55.00
C THR A 29 20.45 3.32 -53.83
N ALA A 30 19.13 3.45 -53.93
CA ALA A 30 18.30 3.99 -52.85
C ALA A 30 18.38 3.15 -51.57
N GLN A 31 18.35 1.82 -51.69
CA GLN A 31 18.49 0.90 -50.54
C GLN A 31 19.85 1.01 -49.85
N VAL A 32 20.94 1.16 -50.63
CA VAL A 32 22.29 1.40 -50.09
C VAL A 32 22.31 2.71 -49.31
N GLN A 33 21.72 3.78 -49.84
CA GLN A 33 21.66 5.09 -49.18
C GLN A 33 20.83 5.04 -47.89
N GLU A 34 19.63 4.47 -47.91
CA GLU A 34 18.78 4.31 -46.72
C GLU A 34 19.49 3.49 -45.63
N THR A 35 20.25 2.47 -46.03
CA THR A 35 21.06 1.68 -45.09
C THR A 35 22.19 2.52 -44.50
N GLY A 36 22.79 3.43 -45.28
CA GLY A 36 23.76 4.40 -44.78
C GLY A 36 23.19 5.34 -43.73
N GLU A 37 21.96 5.85 -43.92
CA GLU A 37 21.29 6.70 -42.93
C GLU A 37 20.99 5.93 -41.63
N LYS A 38 20.55 4.66 -41.74
CA LYS A 38 20.38 3.78 -40.58
C LYS A 38 21.70 3.53 -39.85
N MET A 39 22.79 3.34 -40.58
CA MET A 39 24.12 3.15 -39.99
C MET A 39 24.61 4.42 -39.28
N SER A 40 24.43 5.60 -39.88
CA SER A 40 24.76 6.89 -39.24
C SER A 40 23.99 7.08 -37.93
N THR A 41 22.69 6.77 -37.94
CA THR A 41 21.86 6.85 -36.74
C THR A 41 22.35 5.89 -35.65
N ALA A 42 22.78 4.68 -36.03
CA ALA A 42 23.36 3.71 -35.09
C ALA A 42 24.69 4.20 -34.53
N ASP A 43 25.57 4.77 -35.36
CA ASP A 43 26.87 5.33 -34.95
C ASP A 43 26.69 6.46 -33.94
N ASP A 44 25.78 7.40 -34.20
CA ASP A 44 25.52 8.52 -33.29
C ASP A 44 25.05 8.04 -31.91
N LEU A 45 24.12 7.07 -31.88
CA LEU A 45 23.63 6.50 -30.62
C LEU A 45 24.71 5.73 -29.86
N VAL A 46 25.55 4.97 -30.56
CA VAL A 46 26.68 4.26 -29.95
C VAL A 46 27.68 5.25 -29.39
N LYS A 47 28.03 6.30 -30.16
CA LYS A 47 28.95 7.35 -29.71
C LYS A 47 28.43 8.07 -28.47
N ASN A 48 27.16 8.47 -28.48
CA ASN A 48 26.54 9.13 -27.33
C ASN A 48 26.57 8.23 -26.08
N PHE A 49 26.30 6.93 -26.23
CA PHE A 49 26.40 5.99 -25.11
C PHE A 49 27.85 5.82 -24.62
N VAL A 50 28.82 5.69 -25.52
CA VAL A 50 30.25 5.60 -25.18
C VAL A 50 30.71 6.82 -24.40
N GLU A 51 30.37 8.03 -24.86
CA GLU A 51 30.69 9.29 -24.18
C GLU A 51 30.02 9.38 -22.80
N ALA A 52 28.76 8.93 -22.68
CA ALA A 52 28.04 8.95 -21.41
C ALA A 52 28.57 7.93 -20.39
N VAL A 53 29.19 6.83 -20.85
CA VAL A 53 29.83 5.82 -19.99
C VAL A 53 31.27 6.19 -19.61
N GLU A 54 31.95 7.05 -20.38
CA GLU A 54 33.34 7.45 -20.12
C GLU A 54 33.60 7.96 -18.69
N PRO A 55 32.74 8.79 -18.07
CA PRO A 55 32.90 9.21 -16.68
C PRO A 55 32.95 8.04 -15.69
N LEU A 56 32.29 6.91 -15.99
CA LEU A 56 32.28 5.72 -15.15
C LEU A 56 33.61 4.95 -15.15
N THR A 57 34.51 5.24 -16.10
CA THR A 57 35.86 4.64 -16.14
C THR A 57 36.84 5.32 -15.18
N LYS A 58 36.46 6.47 -14.60
CA LYS A 58 37.25 7.15 -13.58
C LYS A 58 36.91 6.51 -12.24
N GLU A 59 37.92 5.98 -11.54
CA GLU A 59 37.71 5.39 -10.22
C GLU A 59 37.03 6.41 -9.29
N PRO A 60 35.99 6.01 -8.54
CA PRO A 60 35.46 6.85 -7.49
C PRO A 60 36.55 7.03 -6.44
N LYS A 61 36.81 8.28 -6.04
CA LYS A 61 37.62 8.54 -4.85
C LYS A 61 36.89 7.92 -3.65
N GLU A 62 37.63 7.16 -2.84
CA GLU A 62 37.09 6.59 -1.59
C GLU A 62 36.45 7.69 -0.74
N GLY A 63 35.17 7.52 -0.35
CA GLY A 63 34.53 8.30 0.73
C GLY A 63 33.33 9.20 0.41
N GLU A 64 32.81 9.28 -0.82
CA GLU A 64 31.65 10.12 -1.16
C GLU A 64 30.33 9.32 -1.29
N GLU A 65 29.84 8.71 -0.20
CA GLU A 65 28.74 7.72 -0.30
C GLU A 65 27.32 8.22 0.02
N SER A 66 27.09 9.44 0.52
CA SER A 66 25.80 9.70 1.21
C SER A 66 24.76 10.55 0.47
N MET A 67 25.12 11.34 -0.55
CA MET A 67 24.17 12.22 -1.28
C MET A 67 24.19 11.97 -2.80
N ALA A 68 24.88 10.91 -3.21
CA ALA A 68 25.12 10.55 -4.60
C ALA A 68 24.11 9.53 -5.16
N ASP A 69 23.27 8.91 -4.32
CA ASP A 69 22.56 7.67 -4.69
C ASP A 69 21.31 7.87 -5.59
N GLU A 70 20.51 8.93 -5.39
CA GLU A 70 19.37 9.21 -6.30
C GLU A 70 19.85 9.67 -7.68
N ALA A 71 20.78 10.63 -7.72
CA ALA A 71 21.38 11.10 -8.97
C ALA A 71 22.18 9.99 -9.68
N ALA A 72 22.83 9.09 -8.93
CA ALA A 72 23.49 7.91 -9.50
C ALA A 72 22.48 6.89 -10.03
N PHE A 73 21.33 6.71 -9.38
CA PHE A 73 20.28 5.82 -9.86
C PHE A 73 19.65 6.35 -11.16
N GLU A 74 19.31 7.63 -11.21
CA GLU A 74 18.81 8.29 -12.43
C GLU A 74 19.83 8.19 -13.57
N LEU A 75 21.12 8.36 -13.27
CA LEU A 75 22.19 8.20 -14.24
C LEU A 75 22.27 6.76 -14.77
N VAL A 76 22.21 5.76 -13.89
CA VAL A 76 22.22 4.33 -14.28
C VAL A 76 21.02 3.99 -15.15
N GLU A 77 19.82 4.45 -14.77
CA GLU A 77 18.61 4.23 -15.56
C GLU A 77 18.72 4.84 -16.96
N LYS A 78 19.19 6.09 -17.03
CA LYS A 78 19.43 6.80 -18.29
C LYS A 78 20.48 6.11 -19.16
N LEU A 79 21.57 5.64 -18.58
CA LEU A 79 22.57 4.87 -19.33
C LEU A 79 22.03 3.53 -19.81
N GLY A 80 21.15 2.89 -19.03
CA GLY A 80 20.43 1.69 -19.42
C GLY A 80 19.51 1.91 -20.62
N THR A 81 18.81 3.04 -20.71
CA THR A 81 17.98 3.37 -21.88
C THR A 81 18.85 3.64 -23.11
N MET A 82 19.92 4.44 -22.97
CA MET A 82 20.87 4.69 -24.06
C MET A 82 21.50 3.40 -24.61
N ALA A 83 21.87 2.46 -23.73
CA ALA A 83 22.42 1.17 -24.13
C ALA A 83 21.43 0.31 -24.95
N LYS A 84 20.14 0.36 -24.60
CA LYS A 84 19.06 -0.35 -25.31
C LYS A 84 18.78 0.29 -26.67
N GLU A 85 18.72 1.61 -26.74
CA GLU A 85 18.50 2.37 -27.98
C GLU A 85 19.64 2.16 -28.99
N ALA A 86 20.90 2.31 -28.54
CA ALA A 86 22.08 2.07 -29.36
C ALA A 86 22.11 0.62 -29.91
N GLN A 87 21.80 -0.36 -29.07
CA GLN A 87 21.71 -1.76 -29.50
C GLN A 87 20.62 -1.98 -30.55
N SER A 88 19.41 -1.47 -30.30
CA SER A 88 18.28 -1.64 -31.23
C SER A 88 18.58 -1.01 -32.59
N SER A 89 19.22 0.16 -32.61
CA SER A 89 19.62 0.83 -33.85
C SER A 89 20.69 0.04 -34.61
N LEU A 90 21.73 -0.46 -33.91
CA LEU A 90 22.76 -1.31 -34.50
C LEU A 90 22.19 -2.61 -35.09
N ASP A 91 21.21 -3.23 -34.42
CA ASP A 91 20.59 -4.46 -34.92
C ASP A 91 19.77 -4.19 -36.19
N ARG A 92 19.05 -3.06 -36.26
CA ARG A 92 18.36 -2.62 -37.49
C ARG A 92 19.34 -2.34 -38.63
N ALA A 93 20.46 -1.66 -38.34
CA ALA A 93 21.51 -1.39 -39.31
C ALA A 93 22.12 -2.71 -39.83
N ARG A 94 22.44 -3.66 -38.93
CA ARG A 94 22.94 -5.00 -39.29
C ARG A 94 21.98 -5.73 -40.23
N SER A 95 20.68 -5.75 -39.94
CA SER A 95 19.68 -6.38 -40.81
C SER A 95 19.57 -5.69 -42.18
N ALA A 96 19.64 -4.36 -42.22
CA ALA A 96 19.60 -3.59 -43.46
C ALA A 96 20.85 -3.86 -44.33
N ILE A 97 22.03 -3.88 -43.71
CA ILE A 97 23.31 -4.19 -44.39
C ILE A 97 23.27 -5.62 -44.96
N ALA A 98 22.78 -6.60 -44.21
CA ALA A 98 22.64 -7.98 -44.71
C ALA A 98 21.71 -8.06 -45.93
N THR A 99 20.61 -7.29 -45.91
CA THR A 99 19.65 -7.22 -47.02
C THR A 99 20.28 -6.60 -48.27
N VAL A 100 20.95 -5.45 -48.11
CA VAL A 100 21.61 -4.76 -49.22
C VAL A 100 22.76 -5.57 -49.79
N THR A 101 23.59 -6.18 -48.93
CA THR A 101 24.69 -7.08 -49.34
C THR A 101 24.18 -8.18 -50.27
N THR A 102 23.05 -8.79 -49.91
CA THR A 102 22.41 -9.82 -50.74
C THR A 102 21.89 -9.23 -52.07
N ALA A 103 21.19 -8.10 -52.02
CA ALA A 103 20.59 -7.45 -53.19
C ALA A 103 21.64 -6.93 -54.20
N THR A 104 22.84 -6.60 -53.72
CA THR A 104 23.92 -6.03 -54.54
C THR A 104 25.08 -7.00 -54.79
N LYS A 105 24.92 -8.30 -54.52
CA LYS A 105 26.01 -9.31 -54.58
C LYS A 105 26.84 -9.29 -55.88
N ASN A 106 26.21 -9.00 -57.01
CA ASN A 106 26.86 -8.95 -58.34
C ASN A 106 27.02 -7.52 -58.88
N SER A 107 26.89 -6.50 -58.03
CA SER A 107 27.00 -5.09 -58.42
C SER A 107 28.37 -4.54 -58.03
N GLU A 108 29.25 -4.35 -59.01
CA GLU A 108 30.54 -3.68 -58.77
C GLU A 108 30.36 -2.22 -58.33
N ALA A 109 29.27 -1.56 -58.75
CA ALA A 109 28.98 -0.16 -58.40
C ALA A 109 28.68 0.06 -56.90
N HIS A 110 28.21 -0.96 -56.17
CA HIS A 110 27.82 -0.83 -54.75
C HIS A 110 28.76 -1.55 -53.79
N LYS A 111 29.72 -2.30 -54.31
CA LYS A 111 30.64 -3.16 -53.54
C LYS A 111 31.44 -2.38 -52.50
N GLU A 112 31.96 -1.22 -52.87
CA GLU A 112 32.74 -0.37 -51.94
C GLU A 112 31.86 0.23 -50.84
N SER A 113 30.66 0.72 -51.19
CA SER A 113 29.72 1.28 -50.21
C SER A 113 29.26 0.24 -49.19
N VAL A 114 28.90 -0.97 -49.64
CA VAL A 114 28.49 -2.06 -48.75
C VAL A 114 29.64 -2.51 -47.85
N LYS A 115 30.88 -2.52 -48.37
CA LYS A 115 32.06 -2.81 -47.55
C LYS A 115 32.24 -1.75 -46.45
N LYS A 116 32.16 -0.46 -46.78
CA LYS A 116 32.26 0.63 -45.78
C LYS A 116 31.20 0.51 -44.69
N LEU A 117 29.95 0.25 -45.06
CA LEU A 117 28.87 0.05 -44.09
C LEU A 117 29.13 -1.16 -43.18
N THR A 118 29.69 -2.24 -43.73
CA THR A 118 30.05 -3.43 -42.96
C THR A 118 31.20 -3.15 -41.98
N ASP A 119 32.21 -2.41 -42.42
CA ASP A 119 33.35 -2.02 -41.57
C ASP A 119 32.88 -1.11 -40.42
N GLN A 120 32.04 -0.09 -40.72
CA GLN A 120 31.41 0.78 -39.71
C GLN A 120 30.58 0.00 -38.70
N LEU A 121 29.75 -0.94 -39.18
CA LEU A 121 28.95 -1.80 -38.30
C LEU A 121 29.82 -2.57 -37.31
N ASN A 122 30.96 -3.09 -37.76
CA ASN A 122 31.87 -3.86 -36.91
C ASN A 122 32.55 -2.97 -35.86
N GLU A 123 33.01 -1.78 -36.25
CA GLU A 123 33.62 -0.80 -35.34
C GLU A 123 32.64 -0.36 -34.25
N SER A 124 31.42 0.07 -34.64
CA SER A 124 30.39 0.50 -33.70
C SER A 124 29.86 -0.64 -32.83
N SER A 125 29.76 -1.85 -33.38
CA SER A 125 29.41 -3.03 -32.58
C SER A 125 30.48 -3.34 -31.51
N ALA A 126 31.77 -3.18 -31.83
CA ALA A 126 32.85 -3.39 -30.87
C ALA A 126 32.86 -2.30 -29.78
N ALA A 127 32.65 -1.04 -30.16
CA ALA A 127 32.55 0.07 -29.22
C ALA A 127 31.38 -0.10 -28.24
N LEU A 128 30.21 -0.48 -28.73
CA LEU A 128 29.03 -0.73 -27.90
C LEU A 128 29.26 -1.84 -26.88
N VAL A 129 29.88 -2.96 -27.30
CA VAL A 129 30.19 -4.08 -26.38
C VAL A 129 31.13 -3.64 -25.26
N LYS A 130 32.16 -2.86 -25.59
CA LYS A 130 33.10 -2.33 -24.58
C LYS A 130 32.40 -1.39 -23.59
N ALA A 131 31.60 -0.45 -24.07
CA ALA A 131 30.85 0.47 -23.22
C ALA A 131 29.83 -0.25 -22.33
N LYS A 132 29.12 -1.26 -22.87
CA LYS A 132 28.18 -2.09 -22.09
C LYS A 132 28.85 -2.84 -20.96
N LYS A 133 30.07 -3.36 -21.18
CA LYS A 133 30.83 -4.03 -20.12
C LYS A 133 31.10 -3.07 -18.95
N THR A 134 31.64 -1.88 -19.24
CA THR A 134 31.88 -0.85 -18.22
C THR A 134 30.61 -0.44 -17.49
N PHE A 135 29.52 -0.21 -18.23
CA PHE A 135 28.23 0.14 -17.64
C PHE A 135 27.70 -0.96 -16.71
N SER A 136 27.76 -2.23 -17.11
CA SER A 136 27.19 -3.35 -16.34
C SER A 136 27.82 -3.54 -14.96
N GLU A 137 29.12 -3.25 -14.81
CA GLU A 137 29.84 -3.34 -13.54
C GLU A 137 29.36 -2.27 -12.55
N THR A 138 29.08 -1.06 -13.03
CA THR A 138 28.53 0.05 -12.24
C THR A 138 27.05 -0.16 -11.93
N GLU A 139 26.26 -0.58 -12.92
CA GLU A 139 24.83 -0.87 -12.79
C GLU A 139 24.59 -1.92 -11.69
N SER A 140 25.35 -3.02 -11.70
CA SER A 140 25.23 -4.08 -10.71
C SER A 140 25.52 -3.60 -9.28
N LYS A 141 26.52 -2.73 -9.10
CA LYS A 141 26.88 -2.16 -7.78
C LYS A 141 25.80 -1.22 -7.26
N HIS A 142 25.28 -0.32 -8.10
CA HIS A 142 24.23 0.60 -7.66
C HIS A 142 22.90 -0.09 -7.42
N MET A 143 22.53 -1.09 -8.23
CA MET A 143 21.34 -1.89 -7.99
C MET A 143 21.44 -2.65 -6.66
N ALA A 144 22.60 -3.23 -6.34
CA ALA A 144 22.83 -3.87 -5.04
C ALA A 144 22.70 -2.89 -3.87
N LYS A 145 23.30 -1.69 -3.98
CA LYS A 145 23.18 -0.64 -2.95
C LYS A 145 21.73 -0.20 -2.74
N LYS A 146 20.98 0.01 -3.82
CA LYS A 146 19.54 0.36 -3.75
C LYS A 146 18.73 -0.73 -3.05
N VAL A 147 18.92 -2.00 -3.42
CA VAL A 147 18.20 -3.11 -2.79
C VAL A 147 18.51 -3.20 -1.29
N ILE A 148 19.77 -2.95 -0.89
CA ILE A 148 20.14 -2.91 0.52
C ILE A 148 19.43 -1.75 1.22
N ALA A 149 19.44 -0.55 0.66
CA ALA A 149 18.76 0.61 1.23
C ALA A 149 17.25 0.39 1.38
N ASP A 150 16.58 -0.10 0.33
CA ASP A 150 15.14 -0.40 0.33
C ASP A 150 14.80 -1.48 1.38
N CYS A 151 15.62 -2.52 1.50
CA CYS A 151 15.44 -3.57 2.52
C CYS A 151 15.65 -3.01 3.94
N SER A 152 16.68 -2.20 4.16
CA SER A 152 16.94 -1.57 5.46
C SER A 152 15.80 -0.66 5.90
N GLN A 153 15.24 0.14 4.98
CA GLN A 153 14.07 0.97 5.28
C GLN A 153 12.86 0.12 5.69
N LYS A 154 12.54 -0.94 4.92
CA LYS A 154 11.41 -1.83 5.24
C LYS A 154 11.58 -2.55 6.56
N ILE A 155 12.80 -2.95 6.91
CA ILE A 155 13.08 -3.55 8.22
C ILE A 155 12.78 -2.55 9.33
N ALA A 156 13.24 -1.30 9.20
CA ALA A 156 12.97 -0.26 10.20
C ALA A 156 11.46 0.04 10.36
N GLU A 157 10.70 0.06 9.26
CA GLU A 157 9.24 0.22 9.29
C GLU A 157 8.55 -0.94 10.03
N VAL A 158 8.98 -2.19 9.76
CA VAL A 158 8.45 -3.37 10.46
C VAL A 158 8.82 -3.38 11.94
N GLU A 159 10.04 -2.96 12.29
CA GLU A 159 10.48 -2.85 13.69
C GLU A 159 9.65 -1.81 14.46
N ASP A 160 9.33 -0.68 13.84
CA ASP A 160 8.47 0.35 14.43
C ASP A 160 7.03 -0.15 14.64
N GLU A 161 6.43 -0.81 13.65
CA GLU A 161 5.11 -1.42 13.79
C GLU A 161 5.08 -2.53 14.85
N LEU A 162 6.12 -3.37 14.93
CA LEU A 162 6.25 -4.37 15.98
C LEU A 162 6.33 -3.73 17.36
N LYS A 163 7.03 -2.59 17.50
CA LYS A 163 7.08 -1.85 18.76
C LYS A 163 5.69 -1.33 19.14
N LYS A 164 4.97 -0.72 18.22
CA LYS A 164 3.59 -0.24 18.46
C LYS A 164 2.64 -1.37 18.84
N ILE A 165 2.75 -2.53 18.19
CA ILE A 165 1.93 -3.71 18.51
C ILE A 165 2.26 -4.22 19.91
N LYS A 166 3.54 -4.28 20.27
CA LYS A 166 3.97 -4.67 21.63
C LYS A 166 3.44 -3.71 22.68
N GLU A 167 3.57 -2.40 22.46
CA GLU A 167 3.06 -1.37 23.38
C GLU A 167 1.55 -1.47 23.56
N LYS A 168 0.77 -1.62 22.48
CA LYS A 168 -0.69 -1.78 22.54
C LYS A 168 -1.12 -3.14 23.13
N GLY A 169 -0.31 -4.18 22.96
CA GLY A 169 -0.57 -5.52 23.47
C GLY A 169 -0.15 -5.72 24.93
N SER A 170 0.74 -4.87 25.45
CA SER A 170 1.30 -4.97 26.81
C SER A 170 0.23 -5.04 27.92
N PRO A 171 -0.88 -4.25 27.89
CA PRO A 171 -1.97 -4.38 28.88
C PRO A 171 -2.54 -5.80 29.01
N LEU A 172 -2.59 -6.55 27.91
CA LEU A 172 -3.12 -7.92 27.90
C LEU A 172 -2.04 -8.98 28.12
N LEU A 173 -0.85 -8.80 27.53
CA LEU A 173 0.19 -9.83 27.48
C LEU A 173 1.18 -9.76 28.65
N GLU A 174 1.48 -8.55 29.13
CA GLU A 174 2.48 -8.31 30.18
C GLU A 174 1.83 -7.95 31.52
N HIS A 175 0.72 -7.20 31.48
CA HIS A 175 -0.04 -6.80 32.67
C HIS A 175 -1.23 -7.73 33.00
N GLY A 176 -1.23 -8.95 32.43
CA GLY A 176 -2.19 -10.01 32.76
C GLY A 176 -3.65 -9.73 32.38
N GLY A 177 -3.94 -8.62 31.70
CA GLY A 177 -5.31 -8.20 31.40
C GLY A 177 -6.07 -7.70 32.62
N ASP A 178 -5.39 -7.28 33.69
CA ASP A 178 -6.04 -6.86 34.94
C ASP A 178 -7.06 -5.74 34.73
N GLU A 179 -6.74 -4.76 33.88
CA GLU A 179 -7.66 -3.67 33.53
C GLU A 179 -8.96 -4.19 32.89
N PHE A 180 -8.86 -5.18 31.99
CA PHE A 180 -10.03 -5.82 31.38
C PHE A 180 -10.86 -6.57 32.42
N LEU A 181 -10.22 -7.28 33.36
CA LEU A 181 -10.91 -7.96 34.45
C LEU A 181 -11.60 -6.98 35.39
N VAL A 182 -10.97 -5.85 35.71
CA VAL A 182 -11.58 -4.76 36.50
C VAL A 182 -12.77 -4.18 35.75
N GLN A 183 -12.63 -3.85 34.47
CA GLN A 183 -13.73 -3.29 33.67
C GLN A 183 -14.92 -4.26 33.54
N SER A 184 -14.65 -5.56 33.35
CA SER A 184 -15.68 -6.60 33.40
C SER A 184 -16.38 -6.65 34.77
N THR A 185 -15.62 -6.49 35.86
CA THR A 185 -16.18 -6.42 37.21
C THR A 185 -17.07 -5.17 37.39
N VAL A 186 -16.65 -4.02 36.85
CA VAL A 186 -17.45 -2.79 36.83
C VAL A 186 -18.76 -3.01 36.05
N GLN A 187 -18.74 -3.77 34.96
CA GLN A 187 -19.97 -4.11 34.21
C GLN A 187 -20.94 -4.99 35.03
N VAL A 188 -20.42 -5.97 35.77
CA VAL A 188 -21.23 -6.78 36.71
C VAL A 188 -21.85 -5.87 37.78
N LEU A 189 -21.04 -5.01 38.41
CA LEU A 189 -21.52 -4.03 39.38
C LEU A 189 -22.62 -3.14 38.79
N ALA A 190 -22.41 -2.58 37.59
CA ALA A 190 -23.38 -1.73 36.92
C ALA A 190 -24.69 -2.46 36.56
N SER A 191 -24.62 -3.76 36.23
CA SER A 191 -25.81 -4.58 36.00
C SER A 191 -26.60 -4.76 37.30
N VAL A 192 -25.90 -5.11 38.37
CA VAL A 192 -26.49 -5.36 39.69
C VAL A 192 -27.12 -4.11 40.28
N LEU A 193 -26.43 -2.97 40.16
CA LEU A 193 -26.93 -1.67 40.58
C LEU A 193 -28.15 -1.23 39.77
N ARG A 194 -28.22 -1.56 38.47
CA ARG A 194 -29.41 -1.32 37.64
C ARG A 194 -30.61 -2.14 38.10
N ASP A 195 -30.41 -3.41 38.39
CA ASP A 195 -31.48 -4.28 38.89
C ASP A 195 -31.99 -3.75 40.23
N HIS A 196 -31.08 -3.38 41.14
CA HIS A 196 -31.42 -2.79 42.42
C HIS A 196 -32.19 -1.47 42.28
N ALA A 197 -31.71 -0.55 41.43
CA ALA A 197 -32.37 0.71 41.16
C ALA A 197 -33.79 0.49 40.60
N LYS A 198 -33.97 -0.50 39.73
CA LYS A 198 -35.28 -0.86 39.18
C LYS A 198 -36.22 -1.42 40.26
N GLU A 199 -35.74 -2.32 41.12
CA GLU A 199 -36.53 -2.90 42.22
C GLU A 199 -36.95 -1.85 43.25
N LYS A 200 -36.14 -0.81 43.44
CA LYS A 200 -36.38 0.29 44.39
C LYS A 200 -36.96 1.54 43.76
N GLU A 201 -37.22 1.53 42.45
CA GLU A 201 -37.69 2.68 41.67
C GLU A 201 -36.79 3.94 41.84
N LEU A 202 -35.48 3.74 41.93
CA LEU A 202 -34.48 4.80 42.08
C LEU A 202 -33.98 5.29 40.71
N SER A 203 -33.81 6.61 40.59
CA SER A 203 -33.03 7.19 39.50
C SER A 203 -31.53 7.01 39.73
N GLU A 204 -30.71 7.14 38.69
CA GLU A 204 -29.25 7.12 38.82
C GLU A 204 -28.72 8.19 39.79
N ASP A 205 -29.34 9.38 39.82
CA ASP A 205 -29.01 10.46 40.76
C ASP A 205 -29.35 10.08 42.21
N ALA A 206 -30.49 9.41 42.45
CA ALA A 206 -30.87 8.93 43.77
C ALA A 206 -29.98 7.76 44.23
N LEU A 207 -29.61 6.88 43.30
CA LEU A 207 -28.65 5.82 43.57
C LEU A 207 -27.27 6.39 43.91
N PHE A 208 -26.77 7.37 43.15
CA PHE A 208 -25.53 8.07 43.44
C PHE A 208 -25.54 8.72 44.83
N GLY A 209 -26.64 9.40 45.19
CA GLY A 209 -26.81 9.96 46.53
C GLY A 209 -26.77 8.91 47.63
N THR A 210 -27.32 7.71 47.38
CA THR A 210 -27.25 6.58 48.31
C THR A 210 -25.80 6.10 48.50
N VAL A 211 -25.04 5.99 47.41
CA VAL A 211 -23.61 5.62 47.45
C VAL A 211 -22.80 6.67 48.22
N ASN A 212 -23.13 7.95 48.09
CA ASN A 212 -22.47 9.04 48.81
C ASN A 212 -22.94 9.19 50.28
N GLY A 213 -23.70 8.24 50.82
CA GLY A 213 -24.25 8.32 52.18
C GLY A 213 -25.19 9.51 52.40
N GLY A 214 -25.82 10.01 51.33
CA GLY A 214 -26.70 11.18 51.34
C GLY A 214 -25.97 12.53 51.31
N ALA A 215 -24.64 12.55 51.15
CA ALA A 215 -23.89 13.80 50.99
C ALA A 215 -23.99 14.37 49.57
N ASP A 216 -23.86 15.70 49.45
CA ASP A 216 -23.73 16.38 48.18
C ASP A 216 -22.28 16.30 47.67
N GLY A 217 -22.08 16.36 46.35
CA GLY A 217 -20.74 16.41 45.72
C GLY A 217 -20.23 15.07 45.19
N LYS A 218 -18.90 14.93 45.07
CA LYS A 218 -18.25 13.70 44.59
C LYS A 218 -18.14 12.66 45.71
N ILE A 219 -18.15 11.37 45.35
CA ILE A 219 -17.97 10.26 46.29
C ILE A 219 -16.48 10.05 46.52
N SER A 220 -16.02 10.18 47.77
CA SER A 220 -14.61 9.90 48.09
C SER A 220 -14.28 8.41 47.97
N GLN A 221 -12.99 8.09 47.73
CA GLN A 221 -12.52 6.71 47.70
C GLN A 221 -12.96 5.88 48.91
N SER A 222 -12.84 6.43 50.12
CA SER A 222 -13.24 5.73 51.34
C SER A 222 -14.74 5.44 51.38
N ALA A 223 -15.58 6.42 51.00
CA ALA A 223 -17.03 6.24 50.98
C ALA A 223 -17.45 5.18 49.95
N PHE A 224 -16.84 5.21 48.76
CA PHE A 224 -17.13 4.23 47.71
C PHE A 224 -16.72 2.81 48.10
N ILE A 225 -15.53 2.63 48.70
CA ILE A 225 -15.06 1.31 49.15
C ILE A 225 -15.96 0.75 50.25
N THR A 226 -16.36 1.58 51.23
CA THR A 226 -17.30 1.17 52.29
C THR A 226 -18.65 0.77 51.70
N TYR A 227 -19.17 1.53 50.74
CA TYR A 227 -20.41 1.16 50.05
C TYR A 227 -20.31 -0.22 49.38
N LEU A 228 -19.23 -0.49 48.62
CA LEU A 228 -19.04 -1.78 47.96
C LEU A 228 -18.85 -2.95 48.95
N GLU A 229 -18.35 -2.69 50.15
CA GLU A 229 -18.22 -3.69 51.21
C GLU A 229 -19.59 -4.11 51.76
N GLU A 230 -20.50 -3.16 51.94
CA GLU A 230 -21.83 -3.39 52.52
C GLU A 230 -22.86 -3.83 51.47
N LEU A 231 -22.63 -3.51 50.19
CA LEU A 231 -23.54 -3.76 49.08
C LEU A 231 -24.05 -5.22 49.00
N PRO A 232 -23.20 -6.27 49.04
CA PRO A 232 -23.66 -7.65 48.87
C PRO A 232 -24.72 -8.05 49.90
N ALA A 233 -24.52 -7.65 51.16
CA ALA A 233 -25.47 -7.91 52.25
C ALA A 233 -26.74 -7.05 52.10
N ALA A 234 -26.60 -5.79 51.70
CA ALA A 234 -27.71 -4.85 51.54
C ALA A 234 -28.72 -5.28 50.46
N ILE A 235 -28.25 -5.91 49.38
CA ILE A 235 -29.09 -6.34 48.25
C ILE A 235 -29.21 -7.87 48.13
N SER A 236 -28.59 -8.63 49.04
CA SER A 236 -28.58 -10.10 49.03
C SER A 236 -28.07 -10.71 47.72
N ARG A 237 -26.95 -10.18 47.19
CA ARG A 237 -26.30 -10.70 45.96
C ARG A 237 -24.81 -10.92 46.16
N ASP A 238 -24.39 -12.19 46.14
CA ASP A 238 -23.00 -12.59 46.36
C ASP A 238 -22.08 -12.25 45.16
N GLU A 239 -22.64 -12.04 43.97
CA GLU A 239 -21.88 -11.73 42.75
C GLU A 239 -21.16 -10.36 42.77
N VAL A 240 -21.50 -9.50 43.73
CA VAL A 240 -20.80 -8.22 43.99
C VAL A 240 -19.93 -8.26 45.24
N GLN A 241 -19.68 -9.44 45.81
CA GLN A 241 -18.76 -9.62 46.92
C GLN A 241 -17.31 -9.55 46.44
N PHE A 242 -16.77 -8.34 46.42
CA PHE A 242 -15.39 -8.07 46.01
C PHE A 242 -14.45 -8.02 47.21
N ASP A 243 -13.20 -8.45 47.05
CA ASP A 243 -12.14 -8.23 48.04
C ASP A 243 -11.66 -6.76 48.06
N GLY A 244 -10.82 -6.40 49.04
CA GLY A 244 -10.35 -5.02 49.21
C GLY A 244 -9.54 -4.49 48.02
N GLU A 245 -8.70 -5.33 47.40
CA GLU A 245 -7.89 -4.95 46.25
C GLU A 245 -8.78 -4.68 45.02
N ARG A 246 -9.78 -5.53 44.79
CA ARG A 246 -10.76 -5.37 43.72
C ARG A 246 -11.63 -4.13 43.91
N ARG A 247 -12.08 -3.83 45.12
CA ARG A 247 -12.86 -2.59 45.41
C ARG A 247 -12.06 -1.34 45.07
N LEU A 248 -10.78 -1.31 45.46
CA LEU A 248 -9.89 -0.21 45.12
C LEU A 248 -9.67 -0.10 43.60
N ALA A 249 -9.49 -1.24 42.92
CA ALA A 249 -9.32 -1.27 41.47
C ALA A 249 -10.58 -0.80 40.72
N ILE A 250 -11.78 -1.18 41.18
CA ILE A 250 -13.06 -0.70 40.63
C ILE A 250 -13.15 0.82 40.83
N PHE A 251 -12.83 1.35 42.01
CA PHE A 251 -12.82 2.79 42.24
C PHE A 251 -11.90 3.52 41.25
N ASN A 252 -10.64 3.08 41.14
CA ASN A 252 -9.66 3.67 40.22
C ASN A 252 -10.07 3.54 38.74
N CYS A 253 -10.88 2.53 38.40
CA CYS A 253 -11.42 2.35 37.05
C CYS A 253 -12.55 3.34 36.74
N ILE A 254 -13.32 3.76 37.75
CA ILE A 254 -14.46 4.68 37.60
C ILE A 254 -14.00 6.14 37.71
N ASP A 255 -13.00 6.43 38.56
CA ASP A 255 -12.33 7.72 38.69
C ASP A 255 -11.46 8.02 37.45
N ALA A 256 -12.12 8.42 36.37
CA ALA A 256 -11.51 8.62 35.06
C ALA A 256 -10.64 9.88 35.03
N ASP A 257 -11.01 10.93 35.79
CA ASP A 257 -10.22 12.17 35.91
C ASP A 257 -9.05 12.06 36.92
N LYS A 258 -9.01 10.97 37.71
CA LYS A 258 -7.97 10.64 38.69
C LYS A 258 -7.84 11.70 39.78
N ASP A 259 -8.93 12.36 40.14
CA ASP A 259 -8.93 13.36 41.20
C ASP A 259 -9.16 12.76 42.61
N GLY A 260 -9.33 11.43 42.70
CA GLY A 260 -9.52 10.71 43.94
C GLY A 260 -10.97 10.73 44.44
N ALA A 261 -11.93 11.12 43.59
CA ALA A 261 -13.35 11.06 43.90
C ALA A 261 -14.24 10.81 42.67
N VAL A 262 -15.26 9.96 42.82
CA VAL A 262 -16.19 9.64 41.74
C VAL A 262 -17.26 10.72 41.63
N SER A 263 -17.28 11.43 40.50
CA SER A 263 -18.34 12.38 40.16
C SER A 263 -19.64 11.67 39.73
N LEU A 264 -20.75 12.41 39.73
CA LEU A 264 -22.02 11.93 39.19
C LEU A 264 -21.90 11.52 37.71
N ALA A 265 -21.08 12.23 36.93
CA ALA A 265 -20.88 11.93 35.52
C ALA A 265 -20.15 10.60 35.32
N GLU A 266 -19.07 10.36 36.08
CA GLU A 266 -18.31 9.11 36.07
C GLU A 266 -19.15 7.93 36.56
N PHE A 267 -19.92 8.14 37.63
CA PHE A 267 -20.85 7.12 38.13
C PHE A 267 -21.91 6.75 37.09
N LYS A 268 -22.48 7.73 36.37
CA LYS A 268 -23.44 7.46 35.30
C LYS A 268 -22.81 6.72 34.13
N ASP A 269 -21.53 6.95 33.88
CA ASP A 269 -20.82 6.33 32.76
C ASP A 269 -20.68 4.81 32.93
N ILE A 270 -20.63 4.28 34.15
CA ILE A 270 -20.55 2.83 34.40
C ILE A 270 -21.77 2.06 33.86
N PHE A 271 -22.91 2.75 33.71
CA PHE A 271 -24.13 2.18 33.15
C PHE A 271 -24.15 2.22 31.61
N ARG A 272 -23.28 3.00 30.97
CA ARG A 272 -23.25 3.09 29.50
C ARG A 272 -22.56 1.87 28.91
N GLN A 273 -23.29 1.11 28.09
CA GLN A 273 -22.74 -0.03 27.34
C GLN A 273 -22.71 0.29 25.86
N HIS A 274 -21.53 0.20 25.25
CA HIS A 274 -21.37 0.36 23.80
C HIS A 274 -21.30 -1.00 23.12
N PHE A 275 -22.04 -1.15 22.03
CA PHE A 275 -22.06 -2.35 21.20
C PHE A 275 -21.62 -1.99 19.79
N ILE A 276 -20.79 -2.83 19.17
CA ILE A 276 -20.44 -2.71 17.75
C ILE A 276 -21.33 -3.63 16.92
N CYS A 277 -21.90 -3.10 15.85
CA CYS A 277 -22.71 -3.90 14.94
C CYS A 277 -21.79 -4.85 14.14
N VAL A 278 -21.92 -6.16 14.36
CA VAL A 278 -21.17 -7.18 13.61
C VAL A 278 -21.93 -7.69 12.38
N LYS A 279 -23.23 -7.43 12.32
CA LYS A 279 -24.12 -7.80 11.21
C LYS A 279 -25.20 -6.76 11.08
N GLY A 280 -25.26 -6.09 9.92
CA GLY A 280 -26.19 -5.00 9.69
C GLY A 280 -27.65 -5.39 9.95
N ILE A 281 -28.37 -4.52 10.66
CA ILE A 281 -29.73 -4.80 11.16
C ILE A 281 -30.60 -3.54 11.13
N SER A 282 -31.90 -3.72 10.88
CA SER A 282 -32.89 -2.65 10.95
C SER A 282 -33.22 -2.30 12.41
N VAL A 283 -33.23 -1.01 12.73
CA VAL A 283 -33.66 -0.48 14.03
C VAL A 283 -35.13 -0.13 13.98
N THR A 284 -35.86 -0.43 15.06
CA THR A 284 -37.29 -0.18 15.18
C THR A 284 -37.60 0.87 16.24
N ASP A 285 -38.73 1.58 16.11
CA ASP A 285 -39.17 2.60 17.10
C ASP A 285 -39.78 2.01 18.39
N ASN A 286 -39.99 0.69 18.42
CA ASN A 286 -40.48 -0.04 19.58
C ASN A 286 -39.75 -1.38 19.70
N LEU A 287 -39.73 -1.94 20.91
CA LEU A 287 -39.13 -3.25 21.17
C LEU A 287 -39.96 -4.38 20.54
N GLU A 288 -41.29 -4.35 20.65
CA GLU A 288 -42.19 -5.36 20.08
C GLU A 288 -42.29 -5.22 18.55
N VAL A 289 -41.82 -6.23 17.80
CA VAL A 289 -41.78 -6.17 16.32
C VAL A 289 -43.14 -5.92 15.71
N SER A 290 -44.15 -6.63 16.21
CA SER A 290 -45.52 -6.63 15.68
C SER A 290 -46.16 -5.23 15.72
N LYS A 291 -45.67 -4.33 16.58
CA LYS A 291 -46.20 -2.98 16.79
C LYS A 291 -45.19 -1.88 16.42
N SER A 292 -44.09 -2.22 15.75
CA SER A 292 -43.01 -1.30 15.47
C SER A 292 -42.82 -1.06 13.97
N LYS A 293 -42.27 0.10 13.61
CA LYS A 293 -41.80 0.43 12.26
C LYS A 293 -40.29 0.57 12.27
N THR A 294 -39.67 0.28 11.13
CA THR A 294 -38.24 0.52 10.93
C THR A 294 -37.95 2.03 10.90
N VAL A 295 -37.05 2.49 11.76
CA VAL A 295 -36.59 3.88 11.84
C VAL A 295 -35.23 4.11 11.20
N GLY A 296 -34.48 3.04 10.96
CA GLY A 296 -33.16 3.12 10.35
C GLY A 296 -32.52 1.76 10.18
N LYS A 297 -31.26 1.76 9.75
CA LYS A 297 -30.43 0.57 9.63
C LYS A 297 -29.07 0.89 10.24
N VAL A 298 -28.58 -0.02 11.07
CA VAL A 298 -27.24 0.05 11.63
C VAL A 298 -26.35 -0.82 10.75
N GLU A 299 -25.23 -0.27 10.29
CA GLU A 299 -24.27 -0.94 9.43
C GLU A 299 -23.14 -1.59 10.23
N VAL A 300 -22.46 -2.55 9.60
CA VAL A 300 -21.34 -3.26 10.24
C VAL A 300 -20.24 -2.25 10.60
N GLY A 301 -19.80 -2.28 11.86
CA GLY A 301 -18.79 -1.39 12.41
C GLY A 301 -19.35 -0.15 13.12
N GLU A 302 -20.65 0.14 13.01
CA GLU A 302 -21.27 1.24 13.77
C GLU A 302 -21.34 0.91 15.26
N ILE A 303 -21.05 1.91 16.10
CA ILE A 303 -21.09 1.81 17.56
C ILE A 303 -22.43 2.35 18.06
N MET A 304 -23.12 1.55 18.86
CA MET A 304 -24.41 1.86 19.44
C MET A 304 -24.30 1.88 20.96
N LEU A 305 -24.74 2.96 21.59
CA LEU A 305 -24.92 3.05 23.04
C LEU A 305 -26.24 2.38 23.43
N ALA A 306 -26.20 1.36 24.28
CA ALA A 306 -27.40 0.78 24.88
C ALA A 306 -27.95 1.71 25.97
N LEU A 307 -29.24 2.03 25.85
CA LEU A 307 -29.98 2.85 26.80
C LEU A 307 -30.75 2.00 27.82
N SER A 308 -30.97 0.71 27.53
CA SER A 308 -31.68 -0.21 28.39
C SER A 308 -31.02 -1.59 28.43
N ASN A 309 -31.31 -2.37 29.47
CA ASN A 309 -30.96 -3.80 29.49
C ASN A 309 -31.70 -4.55 28.35
N PRO A 310 -31.13 -5.66 27.84
CA PRO A 310 -31.82 -6.52 26.89
C PRO A 310 -33.14 -7.04 27.47
N GLN A 311 -34.23 -6.86 26.74
CA GLN A 311 -35.56 -7.38 27.04
C GLN A 311 -35.93 -8.44 26.02
N LYS A 312 -36.55 -9.52 26.49
CA LYS A 312 -37.05 -10.56 25.61
C LYS A 312 -38.36 -10.10 24.97
N ASP A 313 -38.40 -10.10 23.65
CA ASP A 313 -39.63 -10.00 22.89
C ASP A 313 -40.34 -11.36 22.95
N GLU A 314 -41.42 -11.45 23.72
CA GLU A 314 -42.17 -12.69 23.93
C GLU A 314 -42.75 -13.26 22.62
N ALA A 315 -42.99 -12.42 21.60
CA ALA A 315 -43.53 -12.87 20.32
C ALA A 315 -42.48 -13.57 19.45
N THR A 316 -41.23 -13.11 19.48
CA THR A 316 -40.14 -13.62 18.61
C THR A 316 -39.10 -14.44 19.36
N GLY A 317 -39.11 -14.38 20.69
CA GLY A 317 -38.07 -14.94 21.56
C GLY A 317 -36.72 -14.19 21.50
N MET A 318 -36.63 -13.10 20.73
CA MET A 318 -35.39 -12.35 20.54
C MET A 318 -35.13 -11.39 21.71
N LEU A 319 -33.87 -11.22 22.09
CA LEU A 319 -33.46 -10.14 22.99
C LEU A 319 -33.32 -8.83 22.20
N ARG A 320 -33.90 -7.76 22.74
CA ARG A 320 -33.93 -6.43 22.14
C ARG A 320 -33.61 -5.39 23.19
N MET A 321 -32.96 -4.31 22.79
CA MET A 321 -32.63 -3.21 23.67
C MET A 321 -32.83 -1.90 22.95
N GLU A 322 -33.14 -0.87 23.73
CA GLU A 322 -33.10 0.50 23.23
C GLU A 322 -31.64 0.92 23.04
N CYS A 323 -31.35 1.54 21.91
CA CYS A 323 -30.00 1.98 21.58
C CYS A 323 -29.99 3.34 20.89
N LYS A 324 -28.86 4.02 20.98
CA LYS A 324 -28.58 5.32 20.37
C LYS A 324 -27.26 5.26 19.62
N SER A 325 -27.25 5.72 18.38
CA SER A 325 -26.01 5.92 17.59
C SER A 325 -25.24 7.15 18.04
#